data_AF-A0A662CIZ5-F1
#
_entry.id   AF-A0A662CIZ5-F1
#
_cell.length_a   1.000
_cell.length_b   1.000
_cell.length_c   1.000
_cell.angle_alpha   90.00
_cell.angle_beta   90.00
_cell.angle_gamma   90.00
#
_symmetry.space_group_name_H-M   'P 1'
#
loop_
_entity.id
_entity.type
_entity.pdbx_description
1 polymer ?
#
loop_
_entity_poly.entity_id
_entity_poly.type
_entity_poly.pdbx_seq_one_letter_code
_entity_poly.pdbx_strand_id
1 'polypeptide(L)' 'MAEVRDLLRVVEIEGASYSFPWSFSLFARELENPFSLFFVWEEEGEVVGYACYWLVEDEAYLANIAIDPSWRK' A
#
# COMPACT_ATOMS: atom_id res chain seq x y z
N MET A 1 -10.38 -3.03 0.10
CA MET A 1 -9.24 -3.25 1.01
C MET A 1 -8.26 -4.14 0.29
N ALA A 2 -6.97 -4.01 0.58
CA ALA A 2 -5.93 -4.81 -0.04
C ALA A 2 -6.03 -6.29 0.38
N GLU A 3 -5.71 -7.19 -0.55
CA GLU A 3 -5.59 -8.63 -0.35
C GLU A 3 -4.17 -9.10 -0.70
N VAL A 4 -3.84 -10.35 -0.34
CA VAL A 4 -2.52 -10.95 -0.62
C VAL A 4 -2.19 -10.92 -2.12
N ARG A 5 -3.20 -11.07 -2.99
CA ARG A 5 -3.03 -11.04 -4.46
C ARG A 5 -2.52 -9.70 -4.99
N ASP A 6 -2.79 -8.61 -4.27
CA ASP A 6 -2.45 -7.25 -4.68
C ASP A 6 -0.98 -6.91 -4.37
N LEU A 7 -0.37 -7.65 -3.42
CA LEU A 7 0.95 -7.33 -2.88
C LEU A 7 2.07 -7.34 -3.91
N LEU A 8 1.98 -8.20 -4.93
CA LEU A 8 2.97 -8.22 -6.00
C LEU A 8 3.02 -6.86 -6.71
N ARG A 9 1.85 -6.31 -7.06
CA ARG A 9 1.77 -5.02 -7.75
C ARG A 9 2.10 -3.86 -6.81
N VAL A 10 1.68 -3.91 -5.55
CA VAL A 10 2.05 -2.93 -4.53
C VAL A 10 3.56 -2.80 -4.38
N VAL A 11 4.29 -3.92 -4.31
CA VAL A 11 5.75 -3.91 -4.14
C VAL A 11 6.45 -3.31 -5.37
N GLU A 12 5.93 -3.55 -6.57
CA GLU A 12 6.43 -2.89 -7.78
C GLU A 12 6.24 -1.37 -7.73
N ILE A 13 5.05 -0.91 -7.34
CA ILE A 13 4.76 0.52 -7.18
C ILE A 13 5.68 1.12 -6.11
N GLU A 14 5.80 0.49 -4.93
CA GLU A 14 6.69 0.92 -3.85
C GLU A 14 8.14 1.07 -4.34
N GLY A 15 8.66 0.04 -5.04
CA GLY A 15 10.02 0.04 -5.59
C GLY A 15 10.27 1.15 -6.62
N ALA A 16 9.25 1.53 -7.39
CA ALA A 16 9.32 2.66 -8.32
C ALA A 16 9.15 4.03 -7.64
N SER A 17 8.66 4.04 -6.39
CA SER A 17 8.25 5.27 -5.68
C SER A 17 9.25 5.75 -4.65
N TYR A 18 9.98 4.82 -4.03
CA TYR A 18 10.85 5.10 -2.89
C TYR A 18 12.27 4.58 -3.10
N SER A 19 13.26 5.34 -2.62
CA SER A 19 14.66 4.90 -2.63
C SER A 19 14.96 3.77 -1.64
N PHE A 20 14.13 3.62 -0.61
CA PHE A 20 14.23 2.58 0.41
C PHE A 20 12.86 1.88 0.56
N PRO A 21 12.47 1.07 -0.44
CA PRO A 21 11.15 0.49 -0.50
C PRO A 21 10.91 -0.52 0.62
N TRP A 22 9.67 -0.58 1.09
CA TRP A 22 9.17 -1.67 1.94
C TRP A 22 9.25 -3.01 1.21
N SER A 23 9.58 -4.06 1.96
CA SER A 23 9.63 -5.41 1.42
C SER A 23 8.23 -6.03 1.35
N PHE A 24 8.07 -7.03 0.48
CA PHE A 24 6.86 -7.84 0.41
C PHE A 24 6.42 -8.37 1.79
N SER A 25 7.36 -8.90 2.57
CA SER A 25 7.07 -9.46 3.90
C SER A 25 6.52 -8.42 4.87
N LEU A 26 6.94 -7.15 4.74
CA LEU A 26 6.46 -6.08 5.59
C LEU A 26 5.02 -5.70 5.23
N PHE A 27 4.70 -5.60 3.93
CA PHE A 27 3.31 -5.42 3.49
C PHE A 27 2.41 -6.59 3.85
N ALA A 28 2.90 -7.83 3.71
CA ALA A 28 2.14 -9.02 4.12
C ALA A 28 1.82 -8.99 5.61
N ARG A 29 2.77 -8.54 6.45
CA ARG A 29 2.54 -8.34 7.88
C ARG A 29 1.50 -7.26 8.16
N GLU A 30 1.45 -6.19 7.37
CA GLU A 30 0.42 -5.15 7.51
C GLU A 30 -0.98 -5.67 7.19
N LEU A 31 -1.14 -6.59 6.23
CA LEU A 31 -2.45 -7.24 5.98
C LEU A 31 -2.94 -8.07 7.17
N GLU A 32 -2.03 -8.60 7.98
CA GLU A 32 -2.35 -9.38 9.19
C GLU A 32 -2.54 -8.50 10.43
N ASN A 33 -2.15 -7.23 10.38
CA ASN A 33 -2.24 -6.31 11.49
C ASN A 33 -3.68 -5.79 11.66
N PRO A 34 -4.38 -6.12 12.76
CA PRO A 34 -5.79 -5.74 12.93
C PRO A 34 -6.01 -4.23 13.09
N PHE A 35 -4.95 -3.47 13.39
CA PHE A 35 -4.99 -2.01 13.48
C PHE A 35 -4.63 -1.33 12.15
N SER A 36 -4.29 -2.12 11.13
CA SER A 36 -3.90 -1.64 9.82
C SER A 36 -5.04 -1.56 8.84
N LEU A 37 -5.16 -0.39 8.24
CA LEU A 37 -6.06 -0.08 7.16
C LEU A 37 -5.23 0.04 5.89
N PHE A 38 -5.28 -1.03 5.12
CA PHE A 38 -4.55 -1.16 3.87
C PHE A 38 -5.54 -1.13 2.69
N PHE A 39 -5.44 -0.07 1.88
CA PHE A 39 -6.25 0.13 0.69
C PHE A 39 -5.39 0.11 -0.56
N VAL A 40 -5.95 -0.46 -1.62
CA VAL A 40 -5.45 -0.31 -2.99
C VAL A 40 -6.43 0.52 -3.79
N TRP A 41 -5.90 1.27 -4.76
CA TRP A 41 -6.66 1.89 -5.82
C TRP A 41 -6.49 1.05 -7.07
N GLU A 42 -7.61 0.58 -7.61
CA GLU A 42 -7.67 -0.21 -8.83
C GLU A 42 -8.28 0.60 -9.98
N GLU A 43 -7.68 0.52 -11.16
CA GLU A 43 -8.19 1.06 -12.42
C GLU A 43 -8.16 -0.05 -13.46
N GLU A 44 -9.29 -0.30 -14.13
CA GLU A 44 -9.43 -1.37 -15.14
C GLU A 44 -8.98 -2.78 -14.67
N GLY A 45 -9.01 -3.02 -13.35
CA GLY A 45 -8.59 -4.29 -12.74
C GLY A 45 -7.09 -4.38 -12.43
N GLU A 46 -6.33 -3.31 -12.62
CA GLU A 46 -4.93 -3.19 -12.19
C GLU A 46 -4.82 -2.30 -10.96
N VAL A 47 -4.02 -2.70 -9.97
CA VAL A 47 -3.65 -1.83 -8.85
C VAL A 47 -2.71 -0.74 -9.36
N VAL A 48 -3.14 0.51 -9.25
CA VAL A 48 -2.39 1.71 -9.68
C VAL A 48 -1.90 2.56 -8.51
N GLY A 49 -2.26 2.20 -7.28
CA GLY A 49 -1.77 2.84 -6.08
C GLY A 49 -2.23 2.14 -4.81
N TYR A 50 -1.66 2.53 -3.68
CA TYR A 50 -2.05 2.02 -2.37
C TYR A 50 -1.83 3.05 -1.26
N ALA A 51 -2.51 2.84 -0.14
CA ALA A 51 -2.30 3.55 1.10
C ALA A 51 -2.42 2.59 2.29
N CYS A 52 -1.48 2.68 3.21
CA CYS A 52 -1.45 1.94 4.46
C CYS A 52 -1.40 2.93 5.62
N TYR A 53 -2.36 2.84 6.53
CA TYR A 53 -2.40 3.69 7.71
C TYR A 53 -2.99 2.95 8.91
N TRP A 54 -2.66 3.42 10.11
CA TRP A 54 -3.19 2.90 11.36
C TRP A 54 -4.15 3.91 11.97
N LEU A 55 -5.24 3.44 12.57
CA LEU A 55 -6.10 4.28 13.42
C LEU A 55 -5.79 3.98 14.89
N VAL A 56 -5.35 4.99 15.62
CA VAL A 56 -5.07 4.90 17.05
C VAL A 56 -5.88 5.99 17.74
N GLU A 57 -6.87 5.57 18.53
CA GLU A 57 -7.88 6.47 19.10
C GLU A 57 -8.55 7.33 18.00
N ASP A 58 -8.39 8.65 18.06
CA ASP A 58 -8.97 9.61 17.11
C ASP A 58 -7.94 10.10 16.06
N GLU A 59 -6.78 9.45 15.98
CA GLU A 59 -5.68 9.85 15.10
C GLU A 59 -5.38 8.82 14.02
N ALA A 60 -5.16 9.30 12.79
CA ALA A 60 -4.72 8.49 11.67
C ALA A 60 -3.21 8.67 11.44
N TYR A 61 -2.47 7.56 11.51
CA TYR A 61 -1.05 7.51 11.26
C TYR A 61 -0.80 6.94 9.87
N LEU A 62 -0.43 7.81 8.94
CA LEU A 62 -0.04 7.40 7.59
C LEU A 62 1.29 6.66 7.65
N ALA A 63 1.27 5.36 7.36
CA ALA A 63 2.46 4.53 7.38
C ALA A 63 3.17 4.58 6.02
N ASN A 64 2.44 4.38 4.92
CA ASN A 64 2.98 4.44 3.57
C ASN A 64 1.88 4.71 2.53
N ILE A 65 2.20 5.40 1.43
CA ILE A 65 1.28 5.69 0.33
C ILE A 65 2.03 5.95 -0.96
N ALA A 66 1.68 5.24 -2.03
CA ALA A 66 2.21 5.58 -3.34
C ALA A 66 1.20 5.31 -4.45
N ILE A 67 1.35 6.10 -5.51
CA ILE A 67 0.67 5.93 -6.79
C ILE A 67 1.71 5.51 -7.81
N ASP A 68 1.41 4.61 -8.74
CA ASP A 68 2.31 4.28 -9.84
C ASP A 68 2.78 5.57 -10.56
N PRO A 69 4.09 5.76 -10.83
CA PRO A 69 4.59 6.97 -11.48
C PRO A 69 3.89 7.33 -12.79
N SER A 70 3.40 6.36 -13.56
CA SER A 70 2.67 6.59 -14.82
C SER A 70 1.27 7.21 -14.62
N TRP A 71 0.73 7.13 -13.40
CA TRP A 71 -0.58 7.65 -13.03
C TRP A 71 -0.51 8.98 -12.26
N ARG A 72 0.69 9.49 -11.98
CA ARG A 72 0.91 10.79 -11.34
C ARG A 72 0.81 11.91 -12.39
N LYS A 73 0.14 13.01 -12.05
CA LYS A 73 0.03 14.22 -12.90
C LYS A 73 0.88 15.35 -12.35
#